data_AF-A0A2W5T9T7-F1
#
_entry.id   AF-A0A2W5T9T7-F1
#
_cell.length_a   1.000
_cell.length_b   1.000
_cell.length_c   1.000
_cell.angle_alpha   90.00
_cell.angle_beta   90.00
_cell.angle_gamma   90.00
#
_symmetry.space_group_name_H-M   'P 1'
#
loop_
_entity.id
_entity.type
_entity.pdbx_description
1 polymer ?
#
loop_
_entity_poly.entity_id
_entity_poly.type
_entity_poly.pdbx_seq_one_letter_code
_entity_poly.pdbx_strand_id
1 'polypeptide(L)'
;MKALRLFVVSLFVAFASSSCGTTTTGCNANTCEGCCDATGSCQPGGSINSCGVGGAACQFCVGMQVCTVGQCVAQSGLGGGSGTGGGSGSTGGGSATTGGGSGTTDGGACGPGNCAGCCSQSGACVLQQSANRCGTNGDRCEVCPGGNSCNAGVCTPCNGCIDSTTGACAIGTAVTACGTGANACQVCDAATQACVNGACVSANCDATNCNGCCEGTTCVLPGMMSAVRCGQGANGLACVPCDVDQTCNASSRTCQAGPPPSDGGLTFPGLDGGFPGFGDGGFDLCGIAGRPCGAGSCCDFSLAGPTCISPGTACMLGGTCQASGQCG
;
A
#
# COMPACT_ATOMS: atom_id res chain seq x y z
N MET A 1 -43.04 -39.27 26.43
CA MET A 1 -42.35 -40.22 27.33
C MET A 1 -40.93 -40.43 26.83
N LYS A 2 -39.94 -40.29 27.74
CA LYS A 2 -38.49 -40.57 27.64
C LYS A 2 -37.67 -39.55 26.83
N ALA A 3 -36.56 -38.96 27.28
CA ALA A 3 -35.92 -38.71 28.59
C ALA A 3 -34.74 -37.76 28.22
N LEU A 4 -34.71 -36.50 28.65
CA LEU A 4 -33.92 -35.98 29.78
C LEU A 4 -32.60 -36.74 30.10
N ARG A 5 -31.45 -36.17 29.69
CA ARG A 5 -30.11 -36.14 30.34
C ARG A 5 -29.38 -34.94 29.73
N LEU A 6 -29.13 -33.77 30.36
CA LEU A 6 -28.51 -33.43 31.64
C LEU A 6 -27.13 -34.10 31.84
N PHE A 7 -26.10 -33.47 31.27
CA PHE A 7 -24.75 -33.46 31.87
C PHE A 7 -24.15 -32.06 31.72
N VAL A 8 -24.32 -31.31 32.82
CA VAL A 8 -23.49 -30.18 33.20
C VAL A 8 -22.14 -30.78 33.60
N VAL A 9 -21.08 -30.51 32.85
CA VAL A 9 -19.72 -30.59 33.39
C VAL A 9 -19.05 -29.23 33.17
N SER A 10 -19.15 -28.42 34.22
CA SER A 10 -18.24 -27.32 34.53
C SER A 10 -16.80 -27.76 34.32
N LEU A 11 -16.15 -27.22 33.28
CA LEU A 11 -14.69 -27.16 33.22
C LEU A 11 -14.28 -25.73 33.58
N PHE A 12 -14.20 -25.50 34.88
CA PHE A 12 -13.47 -24.39 35.49
C PHE A 12 -11.98 -24.59 35.16
N VAL A 13 -11.55 -24.11 33.98
CA VAL A 13 -10.11 -23.97 33.69
C VAL A 13 -9.64 -22.76 34.48
N ALA A 14 -9.13 -23.03 35.68
CA ALA A 14 -8.25 -22.11 36.37
C ALA A 14 -7.02 -21.89 35.47
N PHE A 15 -7.09 -20.85 34.65
CA PHE A 15 -5.94 -20.28 33.98
C PHE A 15 -5.06 -19.70 35.08
N ALA A 16 -4.13 -20.54 35.56
CA ALA A 16 -2.96 -20.07 36.26
C ALA A 16 -2.26 -19.08 35.33
N SER A 17 -2.40 -17.81 35.66
CA SER A 17 -1.58 -16.73 35.14
C SER A 17 -0.13 -17.05 35.51
N SER A 18 0.54 -17.80 34.64
CA SER A 18 1.99 -17.76 34.56
C SER A 18 2.35 -16.35 34.12
N SER A 19 2.48 -15.44 35.09
CA SER A 19 3.26 -14.22 34.92
C SER A 19 4.71 -14.68 34.73
N CYS A 20 5.01 -15.08 33.51
CA CYS A 20 6.36 -14.99 32.99
C CYS A 20 6.65 -13.49 33.12
N GLY A 21 7.33 -13.12 34.21
CA GLY A 21 7.73 -11.75 34.43
C GLY A 21 8.48 -11.36 33.18
N THR A 22 7.88 -10.45 32.39
CA THR A 22 8.60 -9.80 31.31
C THR A 22 9.87 -9.32 31.96
N THR A 23 11.01 -9.95 31.65
CA THR A 23 12.30 -9.34 31.87
C THR A 23 12.13 -7.97 31.26
N THR A 24 11.93 -6.97 32.13
CA THR A 24 11.67 -5.60 31.75
C THR A 24 12.91 -5.23 30.98
N THR A 25 12.83 -5.33 29.65
CA THR A 25 13.92 -5.01 28.75
C THR A 25 14.26 -3.59 29.10
N GLY A 26 15.35 -3.41 29.85
CA GLY A 26 15.67 -2.14 30.47
C GLY A 26 15.65 -1.05 29.42
N CYS A 27 15.10 0.10 29.76
CA CYS A 27 15.09 1.25 28.89
C CYS A 27 16.50 1.47 28.33
N ASN A 28 16.61 1.46 27.00
CA ASN A 28 17.86 1.57 26.27
C ASN A 28 17.61 2.35 24.97
N ALA A 29 18.69 2.67 24.26
CA ALA A 29 18.63 3.47 23.03
C ALA A 29 17.74 2.89 21.92
N ASN A 30 17.50 1.57 21.92
CA ASN A 30 16.65 0.91 20.91
C ASN A 30 15.18 0.84 21.32
N THR A 31 14.87 1.03 22.61
CA THR A 31 13.51 0.90 23.14
C THR A 31 12.90 2.22 23.59
N CYS A 32 13.68 3.29 23.63
CA CYS A 32 13.25 4.60 24.09
C CYS A 32 13.84 5.73 23.24
N GLU A 33 12.99 6.45 22.51
CA GLU A 33 13.41 7.64 21.75
C GLU A 33 13.76 8.82 22.69
N GLY A 34 13.17 8.86 23.89
CA GLY A 34 13.42 9.87 24.93
C GLY A 34 14.52 9.46 25.92
N CYS A 35 14.26 9.57 27.21
CA CYS A 35 15.23 9.25 28.27
C CYS A 35 14.70 8.22 29.26
N CYS A 36 15.60 7.53 29.96
CA CYS A 36 15.26 6.50 30.94
C CYS A 36 15.28 7.08 32.35
N ASP A 37 14.20 6.89 33.11
CA ASP A 37 14.17 7.24 34.53
C ASP A 37 14.89 6.18 35.40
N ALA A 38 15.01 6.46 36.69
CA ALA A 38 15.69 5.58 37.65
C ALA A 38 14.98 4.21 37.85
N THR A 39 13.72 4.08 37.45
CA THR A 39 12.99 2.81 37.48
C THR A 39 13.17 2.00 36.21
N GLY A 40 13.88 2.54 35.21
CA GLY A 40 14.06 1.94 33.90
C GLY A 40 12.87 2.15 32.96
N SER A 41 12.00 3.13 33.23
CA SER A 41 10.88 3.47 32.34
C SER A 41 11.27 4.58 31.36
N CYS A 42 10.77 4.49 30.12
CA CYS A 42 11.01 5.48 29.08
C CYS A 42 10.12 6.71 29.27
N GLN A 43 10.73 7.88 29.35
CA GLN A 43 10.09 9.18 29.42
C GLN A 43 10.22 9.91 28.07
N PRO A 44 9.28 10.80 27.70
CA PRO A 44 9.28 11.49 26.40
C PRO A 44 10.49 12.39 26.11
N GLY A 45 11.36 12.68 27.09
CA GLY A 45 12.61 13.40 26.85
C GLY A 45 12.52 14.93 26.68
N GLY A 46 11.30 15.49 26.68
CA GLY A 46 11.05 16.92 26.44
C GLY A 46 10.71 17.76 27.68
N SER A 47 10.66 17.16 28.88
CA SER A 47 10.24 17.86 30.09
C SER A 47 11.43 18.36 30.89
N ILE A 48 11.25 19.43 31.69
CA ILE A 48 12.30 19.98 32.55
C ILE A 48 12.82 18.97 33.59
N ASN A 49 11.96 18.01 33.99
CA ASN A 49 12.25 16.94 34.95
C ASN A 49 12.65 15.61 34.29
N SER A 50 12.64 15.54 32.96
CA SER A 50 12.95 14.33 32.19
C SER A 50 13.51 14.71 30.83
N CYS A 51 14.64 15.43 30.85
CA CYS A 51 15.32 15.88 29.64
C CYS A 51 16.35 14.84 29.18
N GLY A 52 16.28 14.44 27.92
CA GLY A 52 17.23 13.51 27.30
C GLY A 52 16.65 12.85 26.05
N VAL A 53 17.51 12.25 25.23
CA VAL A 53 17.13 11.52 24.01
C VAL A 53 17.94 10.24 23.87
N GLY A 54 17.43 9.28 23.08
CA GLY A 54 18.15 8.06 22.73
C GLY A 54 18.39 7.10 23.91
N GLY A 55 17.46 7.03 24.85
CA GLY A 55 17.53 6.10 25.98
C GLY A 55 18.66 6.39 26.97
N ALA A 56 19.20 7.61 26.98
CA ALA A 56 20.10 8.08 28.02
C ALA A 56 19.35 8.29 29.35
N ALA A 57 20.06 8.33 30.48
CA ALA A 57 19.43 8.64 31.76
C ALA A 57 18.82 10.05 31.76
N CYS A 58 17.58 10.19 32.24
CA CYS A 58 16.89 11.48 32.30
C CYS A 58 17.65 12.47 33.20
N GLN A 59 17.91 13.66 32.67
CA GLN A 59 18.51 14.75 33.41
C GLN A 59 17.45 15.78 33.84
N PHE A 60 17.60 16.31 35.06
CA PHE A 60 16.84 17.46 35.52
C PHE A 60 17.55 18.74 35.08
N CYS A 61 16.84 19.58 34.34
CA CYS A 61 17.32 20.92 34.01
C CYS A 61 17.19 21.80 35.24
N VAL A 62 18.29 22.46 35.63
CA VAL A 62 18.36 23.28 36.86
C VAL A 62 18.38 24.77 36.51
N GLY A 63 17.78 25.58 37.39
CA GLY A 63 17.68 27.03 37.18
C GLY A 63 16.70 27.40 36.06
N MET A 64 17.10 28.35 35.21
CA MET A 64 16.30 28.80 34.04
C MET A 64 16.67 28.01 32.77
N GLN A 65 16.93 26.72 32.89
CA GLN A 65 17.21 25.87 31.73
C GLN A 65 15.91 25.30 31.16
N VAL A 66 15.83 25.22 29.84
CA VAL A 66 14.74 24.55 29.12
C VAL A 66 15.30 23.31 28.42
N CYS A 67 14.54 22.22 28.43
CA CYS A 67 14.91 21.03 27.67
C CYS A 67 14.68 21.29 26.18
N THR A 68 15.75 21.42 25.40
CA THR A 68 15.68 21.62 23.95
C THR A 68 16.45 20.50 23.27
N VAL A 69 15.74 19.66 22.51
CA VAL A 69 16.31 18.49 21.81
C VAL A 69 17.09 17.56 22.76
N GLY A 70 16.52 17.28 23.94
CA GLY A 70 17.13 16.38 24.93
C GLY A 70 18.38 16.94 25.63
N GLN A 71 18.61 18.25 25.56
CA GLN A 71 19.68 18.93 26.29
C GLN A 71 19.12 20.08 27.12
N CYS A 72 19.59 20.21 28.35
CA CYS A 72 19.25 21.35 29.20
C CYS A 72 20.05 22.59 28.76
N VAL A 73 19.41 23.49 28.03
CA VAL A 73 20.03 24.74 27.56
C VAL A 73 19.54 25.91 28.41
N ALA A 74 20.43 26.86 28.72
CA ALA A 74 20.03 28.08 29.42
C ALA A 74 19.04 28.86 28.56
N GLN A 75 17.88 29.23 29.11
CA GLN A 75 16.90 30.06 28.45
C GLN A 75 17.46 31.50 28.33
N SER A 76 18.21 31.77 27.27
CA SER A 76 18.88 33.05 27.02
C SER A 76 17.92 34.17 26.56
N GLY A 77 16.65 34.13 26.98
CA GLY A 77 15.56 34.88 26.34
C GLY A 77 14.68 35.76 27.25
N LEU A 78 15.03 35.99 28.52
CA LEU A 78 14.37 37.05 29.30
C LEU A 78 15.07 38.39 29.06
N GLY A 79 14.95 38.88 27.82
CA GLY A 79 15.15 40.29 27.52
C GLY A 79 13.99 41.08 28.13
N GLY A 80 14.26 41.79 29.22
CA GLY A 80 13.31 42.72 29.83
C GLY A 80 12.93 43.84 28.85
N GLY A 81 11.63 44.02 28.66
CA GLY A 81 11.07 45.11 27.86
C GLY A 81 9.90 45.77 28.59
N SER A 82 10.17 46.47 29.69
CA SER A 82 9.27 47.51 30.19
C SER A 82 9.43 48.74 29.30
N GLY A 83 8.53 48.88 28.32
CA GLY A 83 8.45 50.05 27.44
C GLY A 83 7.03 50.62 27.42
N THR A 84 6.67 51.39 28.45
CA THR A 84 5.57 52.35 28.37
C THR A 84 6.02 53.54 27.54
N GLY A 85 5.38 53.80 26.41
CA GLY A 85 5.65 54.98 25.59
C GLY A 85 4.57 55.19 24.55
N GLY A 86 3.54 55.96 24.91
CA GLY A 86 2.55 56.48 23.97
C GLY A 86 3.13 57.57 23.07
N GLY A 87 2.55 57.71 21.88
CA GLY A 87 2.86 58.79 20.95
C GLY A 87 2.02 58.67 19.68
N SER A 88 0.96 59.47 19.61
CA SER A 88 0.17 59.74 18.41
C SER A 88 0.92 60.69 17.45
N GLY A 89 0.70 60.53 16.15
CA GLY A 89 1.23 61.40 15.07
C GLY A 89 2.34 60.71 14.29
N SER A 90 2.39 60.71 12.96
CA SER A 90 1.73 61.53 11.95
C SER A 90 1.93 60.84 10.59
N THR A 91 1.05 61.16 9.66
CA THR A 91 1.16 60.88 8.22
C THR A 91 2.57 61.08 7.66
N GLY A 92 3.10 60.08 6.97
CA GLY A 92 4.34 60.18 6.19
C GLY A 92 4.42 59.06 5.17
N GLY A 93 4.05 59.37 3.93
CA GLY A 93 4.19 58.46 2.78
C GLY A 93 5.65 58.31 2.40
N GLY A 94 6.07 57.07 2.20
CA GLY A 94 7.37 56.73 1.65
C GLY A 94 7.32 55.34 1.04
N SER A 95 7.17 55.27 -0.28
CA SER A 95 7.43 54.05 -1.06
C SER A 95 8.88 53.64 -0.86
N ALA A 96 9.11 52.55 -0.15
CA ALA A 96 10.40 51.87 -0.14
C ALA A 96 10.40 50.81 -1.24
N THR A 97 11.09 51.14 -2.33
CA THR A 97 11.54 50.21 -3.36
C THR A 97 12.52 49.19 -2.77
N THR A 98 12.21 47.91 -2.96
CA THR A 98 13.13 46.76 -3.14
C THR A 98 14.53 46.86 -2.52
N GLY A 99 14.69 46.22 -1.37
CA GLY A 99 15.98 45.82 -0.81
C GLY A 99 15.84 44.48 -0.09
N GLY A 100 16.27 43.40 -0.74
CA GLY A 100 16.23 42.05 -0.20
C GLY A 100 17.21 41.88 0.96
N GLY A 101 16.67 41.57 2.14
CA GLY A 101 17.44 41.11 3.29
C GLY A 101 16.61 40.05 4.01
N SER A 102 16.92 38.78 3.75
CA SER A 102 16.50 37.65 4.60
C SER A 102 17.25 37.78 5.93
N GLY A 103 16.75 38.67 6.80
CA GLY A 103 17.22 38.84 8.17
C GLY A 103 16.43 37.93 9.09
N THR A 104 16.99 36.76 9.39
CA THR A 104 16.57 35.96 10.54
C THR A 104 16.99 36.71 11.82
N THR A 105 16.04 36.87 12.76
CA THR A 105 16.23 37.10 14.22
C THR A 105 16.24 38.52 14.82
N ASP A 106 15.95 39.59 14.10
CA ASP A 106 15.75 40.90 14.75
C ASP A 106 14.26 41.12 15.04
N GLY A 107 13.89 41.18 16.33
CA GLY A 107 12.53 41.17 16.89
C GLY A 107 11.62 42.35 16.54
N GLY A 108 11.51 42.71 15.26
CA GLY A 108 10.39 43.51 14.75
C GLY A 108 9.11 42.70 14.79
N ALA A 109 8.02 43.31 15.24
CA ALA A 109 6.70 42.68 15.25
C ALA A 109 6.39 42.05 13.88
N CYS A 110 6.04 40.77 13.88
CA CYS A 110 5.61 40.10 12.66
C CYS A 110 4.36 40.80 12.11
N GLY A 111 4.37 41.08 10.82
CA GLY A 111 3.27 41.74 10.12
C GLY A 111 3.44 41.72 8.59
N PRO A 112 2.54 42.39 7.86
CA PRO A 112 2.48 42.28 6.39
C PRO A 112 3.73 42.76 5.66
N GLY A 113 4.51 43.64 6.28
CA GLY A 113 5.74 44.17 5.69
C GLY A 113 6.96 43.25 5.78
N ASN A 114 6.94 42.23 6.64
CA ASN A 114 8.11 41.39 6.89
C ASN A 114 7.84 39.88 6.88
N CYS A 115 6.58 39.45 6.79
CA CYS A 115 6.20 38.04 6.79
C CYS A 115 5.30 37.69 5.61
N ALA A 116 5.80 36.87 4.69
CA ALA A 116 4.98 36.33 3.60
C ALA A 116 3.95 35.29 4.08
N GLY A 117 4.24 34.63 5.22
CA GLY A 117 3.38 33.64 5.86
C GLY A 117 2.45 34.26 6.90
N CYS A 118 2.32 33.61 8.06
CA CYS A 118 1.51 34.09 9.18
C CYS A 118 2.34 34.31 10.44
N CYS A 119 1.82 35.11 11.38
CA CYS A 119 2.48 35.45 12.62
C CYS A 119 2.00 34.57 13.78
N SER A 120 2.94 33.95 14.49
CA SER A 120 2.66 33.25 15.74
C SER A 120 2.22 34.23 16.84
N GLN A 121 1.65 33.71 17.93
CA GLN A 121 1.34 34.52 19.12
C GLN A 121 2.58 35.15 19.77
N SER A 122 3.77 34.57 19.56
CA SER A 122 5.05 35.13 19.99
C SER A 122 5.61 36.19 19.03
N GLY A 123 4.90 36.52 17.95
CA GLY A 123 5.33 37.49 16.96
C GLY A 123 6.41 36.96 16.01
N ALA A 124 6.59 35.64 15.89
CA ALA A 124 7.52 35.03 14.94
C ALA A 124 6.81 34.77 13.59
N CYS A 125 7.51 35.03 12.48
CA CYS A 125 7.00 34.73 11.14
C CYS A 125 7.12 33.22 10.86
N VAL A 126 5.98 32.59 10.56
CA VAL A 126 5.87 31.18 10.21
C VAL A 126 5.79 31.06 8.69
N LEU A 127 6.90 30.67 8.07
CA LEU A 127 6.97 30.39 6.63
C LEU A 127 6.50 28.97 6.28
N GLN A 128 6.70 28.01 7.20
CA GLN A 128 6.16 26.65 7.06
C GLN A 128 4.76 26.57 7.63
N GLN A 129 3.81 26.78 6.73
CA GLN A 129 2.39 26.71 7.05
C GLN A 129 1.98 25.27 7.36
N SER A 130 0.99 25.13 8.23
CA SER A 130 0.39 23.84 8.58
C SER A 130 -1.09 24.05 8.88
N ALA A 131 -1.87 22.98 9.02
CA ALA A 131 -3.27 23.09 9.43
C ALA A 131 -3.45 23.88 10.74
N ASN A 132 -2.45 23.88 11.63
CA ASN A 132 -2.51 24.59 12.92
C ASN A 132 -1.89 25.99 12.85
N ARG A 133 -1.29 26.36 11.71
CA ARG A 133 -0.61 27.63 11.49
C ARG A 133 -0.82 28.09 10.05
N CYS A 134 -2.03 28.50 9.73
CA CYS A 134 -2.41 28.95 8.39
C CYS A 134 -2.63 30.46 8.33
N GLY A 135 -2.19 31.09 7.23
CA GLY A 135 -2.38 32.52 6.96
C GLY A 135 -1.35 33.05 5.96
N THR A 136 -1.59 34.22 5.39
CA THR A 136 -0.67 34.92 4.48
C THR A 136 -0.47 36.36 4.92
N ASN A 137 0.47 37.06 4.29
CA ASN A 137 0.65 38.51 4.43
C ASN A 137 0.81 38.98 5.88
N GLY A 138 1.44 38.16 6.73
CA GLY A 138 1.71 38.52 8.12
C GLY A 138 0.47 38.65 8.99
N ASP A 139 -0.66 38.08 8.58
CA ASP A 139 -1.83 37.91 9.44
C ASP A 139 -1.53 36.91 10.56
N ARG A 140 -2.34 36.92 11.63
CA ARG A 140 -2.18 35.97 12.73
C ARG A 140 -2.44 34.55 12.24
N CYS A 141 -1.57 33.61 12.59
CA CYS A 141 -1.78 32.21 12.25
C CYS A 141 -3.10 31.70 12.86
N GLU A 142 -3.99 31.18 12.02
CA GLU A 142 -5.22 30.52 12.43
C GLU A 142 -5.10 29.01 12.28
N VAL A 143 -5.86 28.30 13.11
CA VAL A 143 -6.05 26.85 13.01
C VAL A 143 -7.19 26.62 12.02
N CYS A 144 -6.91 25.89 10.95
CA CYS A 144 -7.92 25.49 10.01
C CYS A 144 -8.99 24.62 10.70
N PRO A 145 -10.28 24.84 10.43
CA PRO A 145 -11.34 23.96 10.91
C PRO A 145 -11.06 22.51 10.51
N GLY A 146 -11.45 21.55 11.36
CA GLY A 146 -11.24 20.13 11.08
C GLY A 146 -11.76 19.75 9.68
N GLY A 147 -10.96 19.01 8.92
CA GLY A 147 -11.24 18.72 7.51
C GLY A 147 -10.50 19.60 6.49
N ASN A 148 -9.88 20.69 6.93
CA ASN A 148 -9.20 21.63 6.04
C ASN A 148 -7.67 21.59 6.19
N SER A 149 -6.96 21.80 5.09
CA SER A 149 -5.51 21.97 5.02
C SER A 149 -5.15 23.40 4.67
N CYS A 150 -3.96 23.83 5.07
CA CYS A 150 -3.46 25.15 4.69
C CYS A 150 -2.80 25.07 3.31
N ASN A 151 -3.43 25.66 2.30
CA ASN A 151 -2.87 25.76 0.96
C ASN A 151 -2.68 27.24 0.61
N ALA A 152 -1.42 27.66 0.43
CA ALA A 152 -1.04 29.04 0.17
C ALA A 152 -1.67 30.04 1.18
N GLY A 153 -1.71 29.65 2.46
CA GLY A 153 -2.22 30.43 3.58
C GLY A 153 -3.73 30.60 3.62
N VAL A 154 -4.48 29.81 2.85
CA VAL A 154 -5.93 29.70 2.92
C VAL A 154 -6.30 28.29 3.34
N CYS A 155 -7.23 28.17 4.29
CA CYS A 155 -7.78 26.88 4.67
C CYS A 155 -8.69 26.35 3.56
N THR A 156 -8.30 25.23 2.96
CA THR A 156 -9.03 24.58 1.87
C THR A 156 -9.45 23.17 2.28
N PRO A 157 -10.65 22.71 1.92
CA PRO A 157 -11.10 21.35 2.21
C PRO A 157 -10.12 20.31 1.67
N CYS A 158 -9.67 19.41 2.54
CA CYS A 158 -8.81 18.31 2.16
C CYS A 158 -9.63 17.03 2.03
N ASN A 159 -9.92 16.63 0.79
CA ASN A 159 -10.65 15.39 0.50
C ASN A 159 -9.83 14.12 0.78
N GLY A 160 -8.50 14.24 0.83
CA GLY A 160 -7.58 13.13 1.13
C GLY A 160 -7.09 13.17 2.58
N CYS A 161 -5.77 13.16 2.76
CA CYS A 161 -5.12 13.14 4.07
C CYS A 161 -4.07 14.24 4.19
N ILE A 162 -3.68 14.57 5.43
CA ILE A 162 -2.66 15.59 5.72
C ILE A 162 -1.31 14.91 5.97
N ASP A 163 -0.29 15.30 5.21
CA ASP A 163 1.09 14.91 5.47
C ASP A 163 1.54 15.51 6.81
N SER A 164 1.93 14.67 7.77
CA SER A 164 2.32 15.10 9.11
C SER A 164 3.62 15.93 9.15
N THR A 165 4.45 15.82 8.11
CA THR A 165 5.73 16.53 8.00
C THR A 165 5.54 17.89 7.35
N THR A 166 4.80 17.94 6.24
CA THR A 166 4.65 19.17 5.44
C THR A 166 3.37 19.94 5.74
N GLY A 167 2.38 19.31 6.38
CA GLY A 167 1.05 19.87 6.59
C GLY A 167 0.22 20.00 5.31
N ALA A 168 0.70 19.50 4.18
CA ALA A 168 0.04 19.56 2.88
C ALA A 168 -1.07 18.51 2.76
N CYS A 169 -2.12 18.83 2.00
CA CYS A 169 -3.14 17.85 1.64
C CYS A 169 -2.65 16.95 0.51
N ALA A 170 -2.44 15.68 0.81
CA ALA A 170 -2.27 14.65 -0.20
C ALA A 170 -3.63 14.16 -0.70
N ILE A 171 -3.66 13.66 -1.93
CA ILE A 171 -4.87 13.12 -2.58
C ILE A 171 -5.43 11.91 -1.81
N GLY A 172 -4.59 11.25 -0.97
CA GLY A 172 -5.04 10.18 -0.08
C GLY A 172 -5.14 8.81 -0.73
N THR A 173 -4.62 8.64 -1.95
CA THR A 173 -4.68 7.40 -2.75
C THR A 173 -3.33 6.71 -2.92
N ALA A 174 -2.25 7.32 -2.47
CA ALA A 174 -0.91 6.75 -2.58
C ALA A 174 -0.64 5.79 -1.41
N VAL A 175 0.12 4.73 -1.67
CA VAL A 175 0.58 3.79 -0.63
C VAL A 175 1.40 4.51 0.45
N THR A 176 2.17 5.52 0.07
CA THR A 176 2.96 6.35 0.99
C THR A 176 2.19 7.50 1.63
N ALA A 177 0.94 7.74 1.22
CA ALA A 177 0.11 8.84 1.71
C ALA A 177 -1.38 8.48 1.59
N CYS A 178 -1.78 7.44 2.33
CA CYS A 178 -3.13 6.91 2.30
C CYS A 178 -3.99 7.56 3.39
N GLY A 179 -5.22 7.93 3.08
CA GLY A 179 -6.14 8.49 4.06
C GLY A 179 -7.26 9.32 3.43
N THR A 180 -8.34 9.52 4.17
CA THR A 180 -9.46 10.40 3.79
C THR A 180 -9.88 11.28 4.97
N GLY A 181 -10.62 12.35 4.67
CA GLY A 181 -11.23 13.22 5.68
C GLY A 181 -10.25 14.09 6.45
N ALA A 182 -9.14 14.47 5.82
CA ALA A 182 -8.09 15.31 6.41
C ALA A 182 -7.44 14.73 7.68
N ASN A 183 -7.53 13.41 7.87
CA ASN A 183 -6.74 12.72 8.89
C ASN A 183 -5.27 12.70 8.49
N ALA A 184 -4.37 12.41 9.44
CA ALA A 184 -2.96 12.22 9.14
C ALA A 184 -2.79 11.09 8.11
N CYS A 185 -1.98 11.32 7.08
CA CYS A 185 -1.65 10.30 6.10
C CYS A 185 -0.93 9.13 6.78
N GLN A 186 -1.41 7.92 6.51
CA GLN A 186 -0.73 6.68 6.90
C GLN A 186 0.05 6.12 5.72
N VAL A 187 1.17 5.48 6.01
CA VAL A 187 1.96 4.71 5.05
C VAL A 187 1.48 3.26 5.10
N CYS A 188 0.95 2.78 3.98
CA CYS A 188 0.63 1.37 3.82
C CYS A 188 1.90 0.57 3.51
N ASP A 189 1.94 -0.69 3.91
CA ASP A 189 3.02 -1.60 3.56
C ASP A 189 3.01 -1.86 2.04
N ALA A 190 4.02 -1.34 1.32
CA ALA A 190 4.04 -1.43 -0.14
C ALA A 190 4.19 -2.86 -0.69
N ALA A 191 4.58 -3.83 0.13
CA ALA A 191 4.68 -5.23 -0.29
C ALA A 191 3.33 -5.96 -0.15
N THR A 192 2.47 -5.54 0.78
CA THR A 192 1.28 -6.31 1.18
C THR A 192 0.00 -5.51 1.27
N GLN A 193 0.01 -4.20 1.02
CA GLN A 193 -1.14 -3.32 1.17
C GLN A 193 -1.30 -2.35 0.00
N ALA A 194 -2.55 -2.03 -0.31
CA ALA A 194 -2.93 -0.99 -1.24
C ALA A 194 -3.77 0.07 -0.52
N CYS A 195 -3.69 1.31 -0.98
CA CYS A 195 -4.57 2.36 -0.48
C CYS A 195 -5.89 2.34 -1.27
N VAL A 196 -6.97 1.90 -0.64
CA VAL A 196 -8.30 1.85 -1.25
C VAL A 196 -9.27 2.65 -0.38
N ASN A 197 -9.92 3.66 -0.96
CA ASN A 197 -10.83 4.58 -0.27
C ASN A 197 -10.24 5.22 1.00
N GLY A 198 -8.94 5.51 1.01
CA GLY A 198 -8.24 6.11 2.14
C GLY A 198 -7.91 5.14 3.29
N ALA A 199 -8.09 3.84 3.10
CA ALA A 199 -7.67 2.83 4.05
C ALA A 199 -6.56 1.96 3.45
N CYS A 200 -5.54 1.65 4.25
CA CYS A 200 -4.59 0.61 3.93
C CYS A 200 -5.31 -0.74 4.02
N VAL A 201 -5.73 -1.25 2.87
CA VAL A 201 -6.29 -2.59 2.77
C VAL A 201 -5.17 -3.55 2.43
N SER A 202 -5.18 -4.74 3.02
CA SER A 202 -4.28 -5.80 2.59
C SER A 202 -4.49 -6.05 1.10
N ALA A 203 -3.44 -5.87 0.32
CA ALA A 203 -3.31 -6.31 -1.06
C ALA A 203 -3.12 -7.84 -1.13
N ASN A 204 -3.24 -8.57 -0.02
CA ASN A 204 -3.43 -10.01 -0.08
C ASN A 204 -4.75 -10.27 -0.78
N CYS A 205 -4.67 -10.65 -2.04
CA CYS A 205 -5.82 -11.10 -2.79
C CYS A 205 -6.46 -12.27 -2.01
N ASP A 206 -7.67 -12.03 -1.49
CA ASP A 206 -8.42 -12.94 -0.65
C ASP A 206 -9.90 -12.93 -1.03
N ALA A 207 -10.68 -13.84 -0.45
CA ALA A 207 -12.08 -14.05 -0.82
C ALA A 207 -12.98 -12.84 -0.57
N THR A 208 -12.52 -11.89 0.24
CA THR A 208 -13.24 -10.69 0.67
C THR A 208 -12.93 -9.51 -0.25
N ASN A 209 -11.70 -9.40 -0.76
CA ASN A 209 -11.26 -8.25 -1.56
C ASN A 209 -11.15 -8.53 -3.07
N CYS A 210 -11.20 -9.79 -3.49
CA CYS A 210 -11.07 -10.16 -4.89
C CYS A 210 -12.27 -10.97 -5.39
N ASN A 211 -13.11 -10.34 -6.21
CA ASN A 211 -14.21 -11.00 -6.94
C ASN A 211 -13.68 -11.74 -8.20
N GLY A 212 -12.58 -12.48 -8.03
CA GLY A 212 -11.76 -13.06 -9.08
C GLY A 212 -10.81 -14.12 -8.52
N CYS A 213 -9.67 -14.34 -9.18
CA CYS A 213 -8.59 -15.19 -8.66
C CYS A 213 -7.32 -14.39 -8.37
N CYS A 214 -6.44 -14.98 -7.57
CA CYS A 214 -5.25 -14.32 -7.04
C CYS A 214 -3.97 -14.84 -7.68
N GLU A 215 -3.22 -13.94 -8.29
CA GLU A 215 -1.83 -14.21 -8.67
C GLU A 215 -0.90 -13.41 -7.77
N GLY A 216 -0.42 -14.07 -6.72
CA GLY A 216 0.22 -13.40 -5.60
C GLY A 216 -0.76 -12.42 -4.93
N THR A 217 -0.44 -11.13 -5.00
CA THR A 217 -1.26 -10.03 -4.47
C THR A 217 -2.18 -9.39 -5.52
N THR A 218 -2.11 -9.82 -6.78
CA THR A 218 -2.90 -9.22 -7.87
C THR A 218 -4.22 -9.96 -8.06
N CYS A 219 -5.34 -9.24 -7.96
CA CYS A 219 -6.67 -9.77 -8.26
C CYS A 219 -6.96 -9.75 -9.77
N VAL A 220 -7.11 -10.93 -10.36
CA VAL A 220 -7.53 -11.10 -11.76
C VAL A 220 -9.06 -11.15 -11.80
N LEU A 221 -9.66 -10.05 -12.27
CA LEU A 221 -11.11 -9.92 -12.43
C LEU A 221 -11.64 -10.82 -13.58
N PRO A 222 -12.95 -11.16 -13.60
CA PRO A 222 -13.53 -12.07 -14.60
C PRO A 222 -13.28 -11.67 -16.06
N GLY A 223 -13.20 -10.37 -16.37
CA GLY A 223 -12.89 -9.88 -17.72
C GLY A 223 -11.42 -10.05 -18.15
N MET A 224 -10.54 -10.41 -17.22
CA MET A 224 -9.10 -10.63 -17.44
C MET A 224 -8.68 -12.09 -17.26
N MET A 225 -9.63 -13.00 -16.96
CA MET A 225 -9.35 -14.42 -16.81
C MET A 225 -9.05 -15.06 -18.16
N SER A 226 -8.07 -15.96 -18.17
CA SER A 226 -7.66 -16.73 -19.35
C SER A 226 -7.38 -18.18 -18.96
N ALA A 227 -7.12 -19.03 -19.95
CA ALA A 227 -6.79 -20.43 -19.70
C ALA A 227 -5.55 -20.61 -18.81
N VAL A 228 -4.62 -19.65 -18.76
CA VAL A 228 -3.45 -19.70 -17.86
C VAL A 228 -3.68 -19.03 -16.51
N ARG A 229 -4.78 -18.30 -16.33
CA ARG A 229 -5.08 -17.49 -15.14
C ARG A 229 -6.55 -17.66 -14.76
N CYS A 230 -6.95 -18.90 -14.45
CA CYS A 230 -8.33 -19.22 -14.10
C CYS A 230 -8.52 -19.39 -12.60
N GLY A 231 -9.71 -19.07 -12.10
CA GLY A 231 -10.05 -19.30 -10.69
C GLY A 231 -10.31 -20.76 -10.35
N GLN A 232 -10.45 -21.02 -9.05
CA GLN A 232 -10.86 -22.32 -8.48
C GLN A 232 -12.33 -22.30 -7.99
N GLY A 233 -13.18 -21.48 -8.59
CA GLY A 233 -14.63 -21.44 -8.33
C GLY A 233 -15.09 -20.56 -7.16
N ALA A 234 -14.18 -20.06 -6.32
CA ALA A 234 -14.49 -19.08 -5.27
C ALA A 234 -13.70 -17.78 -5.45
N ASN A 235 -14.19 -16.72 -4.82
CA ASN A 235 -13.50 -15.42 -4.75
C ASN A 235 -12.15 -15.60 -4.07
N GLY A 236 -11.12 -14.94 -4.59
CA GLY A 236 -9.85 -14.77 -3.90
C GLY A 236 -9.02 -16.04 -3.70
N LEU A 237 -9.33 -17.11 -4.43
CA LEU A 237 -8.46 -18.29 -4.50
C LEU A 237 -7.34 -18.06 -5.51
N ALA A 238 -6.23 -18.78 -5.35
CA ALA A 238 -5.10 -18.71 -6.27
C ALA A 238 -5.52 -19.00 -7.72
N CYS A 239 -5.01 -18.21 -8.67
CA CYS A 239 -5.19 -18.50 -10.08
C CYS A 239 -4.40 -19.77 -10.45
N VAL A 240 -5.04 -20.67 -11.20
CA VAL A 240 -4.42 -21.88 -11.74
C VAL A 240 -4.59 -21.93 -13.26
N PRO A 241 -3.63 -22.53 -13.98
CA PRO A 241 -3.80 -22.84 -15.39
C PRO A 241 -4.80 -23.99 -15.55
N CYS A 242 -5.61 -23.91 -16.60
CA CYS A 242 -6.47 -24.97 -17.07
C CYS A 242 -5.66 -26.02 -17.84
N ASP A 243 -6.10 -27.27 -17.84
CA ASP A 243 -5.55 -28.32 -18.70
C ASP A 243 -5.74 -27.98 -20.19
N VAL A 244 -4.99 -28.67 -21.07
CA VAL A 244 -4.94 -28.39 -22.52
C VAL A 244 -6.29 -28.45 -23.24
N ASP A 245 -7.27 -29.17 -22.68
CA ASP A 245 -8.62 -29.32 -23.24
C ASP A 245 -9.69 -28.51 -22.47
N GLN A 246 -9.26 -27.64 -21.56
CA GLN A 246 -10.15 -26.85 -20.71
C GLN A 246 -10.08 -25.35 -21.06
N THR A 247 -11.25 -24.72 -21.05
CA THR A 247 -11.39 -23.26 -21.14
C THR A 247 -11.83 -22.69 -19.80
N CYS A 248 -11.27 -21.54 -19.43
CA CYS A 248 -11.70 -20.84 -18.22
C CYS A 248 -13.08 -20.22 -18.44
N ASN A 249 -14.09 -20.69 -17.71
CA ASN A 249 -15.41 -20.06 -17.75
C ASN A 249 -15.43 -18.91 -16.75
N ALA A 250 -15.35 -17.66 -17.23
CA ALA A 250 -15.28 -16.46 -16.41
C ALA A 250 -16.46 -16.28 -15.43
N SER A 251 -17.64 -16.83 -15.74
CA SER A 251 -18.84 -16.72 -14.90
C SER A 251 -18.79 -17.68 -13.71
N SER A 252 -18.40 -18.93 -13.96
CA SER A 252 -18.24 -19.95 -12.91
C SER A 252 -16.87 -19.92 -12.24
N ARG A 253 -15.90 -19.22 -12.86
CA ARG A 253 -14.51 -19.08 -12.42
C ARG A 253 -13.84 -20.42 -12.19
N THR A 254 -14.18 -21.41 -13.00
CA THR A 254 -13.55 -22.73 -13.03
C THR A 254 -13.11 -23.07 -14.43
N CYS A 255 -12.08 -23.90 -14.52
CA CYS A 255 -11.73 -24.56 -15.77
C CYS A 255 -12.82 -25.58 -16.09
N GLN A 256 -13.43 -25.42 -17.26
CA GLN A 256 -14.45 -26.33 -17.78
C GLN A 256 -13.91 -26.99 -19.03
N ALA A 257 -14.23 -28.26 -19.25
CA ALA A 257 -13.98 -28.90 -20.54
C ALA A 257 -14.52 -27.97 -21.63
N GLY A 258 -13.64 -27.61 -22.57
CA GLY A 258 -14.08 -26.83 -23.71
C GLY A 258 -15.22 -27.58 -24.40
N PRO A 259 -16.14 -26.88 -25.10
CA PRO A 259 -16.94 -27.57 -26.08
C PRO A 259 -15.97 -28.40 -26.94
N PRO A 260 -16.26 -29.69 -27.19
CA PRO A 260 -15.41 -30.49 -28.06
C PRO A 260 -15.13 -29.63 -29.29
N PRO A 261 -13.86 -29.55 -29.75
CA PRO A 261 -13.53 -28.73 -30.91
C PRO A 261 -14.61 -29.04 -31.93
N SER A 262 -15.36 -28.01 -32.31
CA SER A 262 -16.32 -28.15 -33.37
C SER A 262 -15.45 -28.40 -34.58
N ASP A 263 -15.12 -29.67 -34.80
CA ASP A 263 -14.53 -30.18 -36.02
C ASP A 263 -15.31 -29.45 -37.08
N GLY A 264 -14.67 -28.52 -37.76
CA GLY A 264 -15.31 -27.70 -38.78
C GLY A 264 -15.62 -28.64 -39.92
N GLY A 265 -16.61 -29.51 -39.71
CA GLY A 265 -17.02 -30.57 -40.58
C GLY A 265 -17.38 -29.88 -41.87
N LEU A 266 -16.43 -29.91 -42.79
CA LEU A 266 -16.67 -29.59 -44.17
C LEU A 266 -17.65 -30.67 -44.61
N THR A 267 -18.94 -30.40 -44.44
CA THR A 267 -19.99 -31.17 -45.07
C THR A 267 -19.81 -30.92 -46.56
N PHE A 268 -19.02 -31.77 -47.22
CA PHE A 268 -19.01 -31.85 -48.66
C PHE A 268 -20.36 -32.47 -49.06
N PRO A 269 -21.26 -31.72 -49.71
CA PRO A 269 -22.51 -32.29 -50.16
C PRO A 269 -22.22 -33.13 -51.41
N GLY A 270 -22.38 -34.46 -51.31
CA GLY A 270 -22.54 -35.31 -52.49
C GLY A 270 -21.70 -36.59 -52.62
N LEU A 271 -21.18 -37.19 -51.54
CA LEU A 271 -20.61 -38.54 -51.60
C LEU A 271 -21.26 -39.46 -50.57
N ASP A 272 -22.44 -39.93 -50.93
CA ASP A 272 -23.31 -40.82 -50.16
C ASP A 272 -22.84 -42.28 -50.25
N GLY A 273 -21.52 -42.51 -50.15
CA GLY A 273 -20.89 -43.81 -50.23
C GLY A 273 -20.14 -44.12 -48.94
N GLY A 274 -20.87 -44.54 -47.92
CA GLY A 274 -20.33 -44.82 -46.59
C GLY A 274 -19.22 -45.87 -46.59
N PHE A 275 -18.09 -45.51 -45.98
CA PHE A 275 -17.25 -46.44 -45.23
C PHE A 275 -17.38 -46.07 -43.74
N PRO A 276 -18.02 -46.90 -42.91
CA PRO A 276 -18.06 -46.64 -41.47
C PRO A 276 -16.67 -46.89 -40.89
N GLY A 277 -15.91 -45.84 -40.57
CA GLY A 277 -14.76 -46.01 -39.68
C GLY A 277 -13.59 -45.03 -39.77
N PHE A 278 -13.48 -44.16 -40.78
CA PHE A 278 -12.32 -43.26 -40.87
C PHE A 278 -12.75 -41.88 -41.34
N GLY A 279 -12.94 -40.97 -40.38
CA GLY A 279 -13.15 -39.55 -40.64
C GLY A 279 -11.82 -38.85 -40.92
N ASP A 280 -11.84 -37.99 -41.92
CA ASP A 280 -10.73 -37.44 -42.70
C ASP A 280 -9.89 -36.38 -41.96
N GLY A 281 -9.88 -36.41 -40.63
CA GLY A 281 -8.78 -35.81 -39.88
C GLY A 281 -7.53 -36.59 -40.23
N GLY A 282 -6.55 -35.93 -40.86
CA GLY A 282 -5.29 -36.54 -41.28
C GLY A 282 -4.82 -37.55 -40.23
N PHE A 283 -4.73 -38.81 -40.65
CA PHE A 283 -4.64 -39.99 -39.80
C PHE A 283 -3.54 -39.81 -38.75
N ASP A 284 -3.91 -39.37 -37.54
CA ASP A 284 -2.97 -39.25 -36.43
C ASP A 284 -2.74 -40.64 -35.85
N LEU A 285 -1.87 -41.38 -36.55
CA LEU A 285 -1.50 -42.75 -36.22
C LEU A 285 -0.93 -42.88 -34.79
N CYS A 286 -0.42 -41.79 -34.18
CA CYS A 286 0.04 -41.79 -32.79
C CYS A 286 -1.13 -41.84 -31.79
N GLY A 287 -2.28 -41.26 -32.14
CA GLY A 287 -3.51 -41.36 -31.34
C GLY A 287 -4.00 -42.80 -31.21
N ILE A 288 -3.82 -43.62 -32.25
CA ILE A 288 -4.24 -45.04 -32.26
C ILE A 288 -3.34 -45.88 -31.35
N ALA A 289 -2.08 -45.49 -31.17
CA ALA A 289 -1.15 -46.10 -30.22
C ALA A 289 -1.32 -45.58 -28.78
N GLY A 290 -2.30 -44.71 -28.52
CA GLY A 290 -2.61 -44.17 -27.18
C GLY A 290 -1.56 -43.21 -26.63
N ARG A 291 -0.72 -42.61 -27.48
CA ARG A 291 0.34 -41.67 -27.07
C ARG A 291 0.21 -40.36 -27.86
N PRO A 292 -0.65 -39.43 -27.40
CA PRO A 292 -0.73 -38.11 -28.03
C PRO A 292 0.62 -37.39 -27.85
N CYS A 293 1.14 -36.83 -28.93
CA CYS A 293 2.34 -36.01 -28.87
C CYS A 293 1.97 -34.62 -28.30
N GLY A 294 2.87 -34.02 -27.50
CA GLY A 294 2.67 -32.68 -26.96
C GLY A 294 2.59 -31.62 -28.07
N ALA A 295 1.92 -30.50 -27.77
CA ALA A 295 1.68 -29.42 -28.73
C ALA A 295 2.96 -29.02 -29.49
N GLY A 296 2.89 -29.09 -30.82
CA GLY A 296 4.00 -28.75 -31.73
C GLY A 296 4.95 -29.90 -32.06
N SER A 297 4.80 -31.09 -31.48
CA SER A 297 5.56 -32.29 -31.86
C SER A 297 4.83 -33.07 -32.96
N CYS A 298 5.57 -33.71 -33.88
CA CYS A 298 5.00 -34.56 -34.93
C CYS A 298 5.13 -36.04 -34.57
N CYS A 299 4.20 -36.84 -35.07
CA CYS A 299 4.29 -38.30 -35.03
C CYS A 299 5.13 -38.80 -36.21
N ASP A 300 6.22 -39.53 -35.94
CA ASP A 300 6.99 -40.23 -36.98
C ASP A 300 6.93 -41.75 -36.77
N PHE A 301 6.89 -42.49 -37.88
CA PHE A 301 6.91 -43.95 -37.89
C PHE A 301 8.31 -44.44 -38.20
N SER A 302 9.04 -44.79 -37.15
CA SER A 302 10.26 -45.57 -37.30
C SER A 302 9.94 -47.07 -37.34
N LEU A 303 10.88 -47.89 -37.82
CA LEU A 303 10.81 -49.35 -37.73
C LEU A 303 10.67 -49.85 -36.26
N ALA A 304 10.95 -48.98 -35.28
CA ALA A 304 10.77 -49.25 -33.85
C ALA A 304 9.39 -48.87 -33.28
N GLY A 305 8.46 -48.36 -34.11
CA GLY A 305 7.12 -47.91 -33.71
C GLY A 305 6.95 -46.38 -33.72
N PRO A 306 5.75 -45.88 -33.36
CA PRO A 306 5.43 -44.46 -33.38
C PRO A 306 6.19 -43.69 -32.30
N THR A 307 6.91 -42.64 -32.70
CA THR A 307 7.66 -41.77 -31.80
C THR A 307 7.34 -40.31 -32.07
N CYS A 308 7.19 -39.52 -31.00
CA CYS A 308 7.02 -38.08 -31.10
C CYS A 308 8.39 -37.43 -31.35
N ILE A 309 8.48 -36.63 -32.41
CA ILE A 309 9.67 -35.86 -32.77
C ILE A 309 9.39 -34.36 -32.63
N SER A 310 10.39 -33.60 -32.20
CA SER A 310 10.28 -32.15 -32.02
C SER A 310 10.24 -31.42 -33.37
N PRO A 311 9.63 -30.22 -33.43
CA PRO A 311 9.57 -29.44 -34.66
C PRO A 311 10.98 -29.12 -35.17
N GLY A 312 11.14 -29.21 -36.49
CA GLY A 312 12.43 -29.09 -37.19
C GLY A 312 13.19 -30.41 -37.36
N THR A 313 12.74 -31.51 -36.75
CA THR A 313 13.34 -32.84 -36.96
C THR A 313 12.89 -33.42 -38.31
N ALA A 314 13.80 -34.07 -39.04
CA ALA A 314 13.47 -34.73 -40.31
C ALA A 314 12.58 -35.95 -40.06
N CYS A 315 11.55 -36.11 -40.90
CA CYS A 315 10.65 -37.26 -40.84
C CYS A 315 11.15 -38.40 -41.72
N MET A 316 10.93 -39.65 -41.31
CA MET A 316 11.40 -40.85 -42.06
C MET A 316 10.89 -40.92 -43.50
N LEU A 317 9.68 -40.42 -43.77
CA LEU A 317 9.06 -40.42 -45.11
C LEU A 317 9.46 -39.21 -45.97
N GLY A 318 10.38 -38.37 -45.49
CA GLY A 318 10.78 -37.11 -46.10
C GLY A 318 10.05 -35.90 -45.51
N GLY A 319 10.68 -34.73 -45.62
CA GLY A 319 10.20 -33.48 -45.04
C GLY A 319 10.72 -33.21 -43.62
N THR A 320 10.23 -32.13 -43.01
CA THR A 320 10.55 -31.74 -41.64
C THR A 320 9.29 -31.56 -40.82
N CYS A 321 9.34 -31.92 -39.54
CA CYS A 321 8.22 -31.70 -38.63
C CYS A 321 7.93 -30.21 -38.52
N GLN A 322 6.78 -29.77 -39.02
CA GLN A 322 6.35 -28.38 -38.95
C GLN A 322 5.66 -28.09 -37.62
N ALA A 323 5.62 -26.81 -37.23
CA ALA A 323 4.94 -26.36 -36.01
C ALA A 323 3.43 -26.68 -36.00
N SER A 324 2.85 -26.99 -37.17
CA SER A 324 1.49 -27.48 -37.33
C SER A 324 1.29 -28.95 -36.90
N GLY A 325 2.34 -29.64 -36.46
CA GLY A 325 2.28 -31.05 -36.04
C GLY A 325 2.28 -32.05 -37.21
N GLN A 326 2.52 -31.59 -38.44
CA GLN A 326 2.59 -32.42 -39.64
C GLN A 326 3.99 -32.47 -40.21
N CYS A 327 4.38 -33.64 -40.74
CA CYS A 327 5.58 -33.79 -41.56
C CYS A 327 5.28 -33.29 -42.98
N GLY A 328 5.97 -32.23 -43.39
CA GLY A 328 5.80 -31.58 -44.70
C GLY A 328 7.10 -31.04 -45.28
#